data_AF-A0A2J8IKB3-F1
#
_entry.id   AF-A0A2J8IKB3-F1
#
_cell.length_a   1.000
_cell.length_b   1.000
_cell.length_c   1.000
_cell.angle_alpha   90.00
_cell.angle_beta   90.00
_cell.angle_gamma   90.00
#
_symmetry.space_group_name_H-M   'P 1'
#
loop_
_entity.id
_entity.type
_entity.pdbx_description
1 polymer ?
#
loop_
_entity_poly.entity_id
_entity_poly.type
_entity_poly.pdbx_seq_one_letter_code
_entity_poly.pdbx_strand_id
1 'polypeptide(L)'
;AIRQSNQMLRERCEELLHFQASQREEKEFLMCKFQEARKLVERLSLEKLDLKRQKEQALREVEHLKRCQQQMAEDKASVKAQVTSLLGELQESQSRLEAATKECQALEGRRKLAQLQVAYHQLFQEYDNHIKSSVVGSERKRADIYKADFQAERQAREKLAEKKELLQEQLEQLQREYSKLKASCQESARIEDMRKRHVEVSQAPLPPAPAYLSSPLALPSQRRSPEEPPDFCCPKCQYQAPDMDTLQIHVMECIE
;
A
#
# COMPACT_ATOMS: atom_id res chain seq x y z
N ALA A 1 138.23 91.64 12.16
CA ALA A 1 137.83 91.13 13.49
C ALA A 1 136.50 91.73 13.98
N ILE A 2 136.45 92.95 14.52
CA ILE A 2 135.23 93.48 15.19
C ILE A 2 134.03 93.66 14.24
N ARG A 3 134.24 94.14 13.00
CA ARG A 3 133.14 94.24 12.01
C ARG A 3 132.53 92.89 11.66
N GLN A 4 133.35 91.87 11.43
CA GLN A 4 132.90 90.51 11.10
C GLN A 4 132.15 89.87 12.27
N SER A 5 132.61 90.08 13.51
CA SER A 5 131.90 89.60 14.70
C SER A 5 130.53 90.27 14.89
N ASN A 6 130.45 91.60 14.72
CA ASN A 6 129.17 92.31 14.76
C ASN A 6 128.24 91.97 13.59
N GLN A 7 128.78 91.52 12.46
CA GLN A 7 127.99 91.05 11.33
C GLN A 7 127.40 89.66 11.61
N MET A 8 128.23 88.73 12.09
CA MET A 8 127.76 87.39 12.50
C MET A 8 126.69 87.45 13.61
N LEU A 9 126.84 88.35 14.60
CA LEU A 9 125.83 88.53 15.64
C LEU A 9 124.49 89.04 15.09
N ARG A 10 124.51 89.92 14.08
CA ARG A 10 123.29 90.38 13.40
C ARG A 10 122.62 89.26 12.64
N GLU A 11 123.38 88.51 11.84
CA GLU A 11 122.88 87.34 11.10
C GLU A 11 122.29 86.29 12.07
N ARG A 12 122.94 86.03 13.21
CA ARG A 12 122.42 85.12 14.24
C ARG A 12 121.15 85.63 14.93
N CYS A 13 121.05 86.93 15.20
CA CYS A 13 119.82 87.53 15.72
C CYS A 13 118.68 87.45 14.70
N GLU A 14 118.96 87.68 13.42
CA GLU A 14 117.99 87.57 12.32
C GLU A 14 117.51 86.12 12.13
N GLU A 15 118.42 85.14 12.16
CA GLU A 15 118.09 83.71 12.12
C GLU A 15 117.20 83.29 13.31
N LEU A 16 117.50 83.78 14.52
CA LEU A 16 116.70 83.46 15.71
C LEU A 16 115.29 84.07 15.61
N LEU A 17 115.16 85.29 15.09
CA LEU A 17 113.87 85.93 14.86
C LEU A 17 113.05 85.18 13.80
N HIS A 18 113.68 84.77 12.69
CA HIS A 18 113.04 83.94 11.68
C HIS A 18 112.61 82.58 12.25
N PHE A 19 113.48 81.92 13.02
CA PHE A 19 113.15 80.65 13.67
C PHE A 19 111.98 80.80 14.65
N GLN A 20 111.96 81.86 15.47
CA GLN A 20 110.82 82.14 16.37
C GLN A 20 109.52 82.41 15.62
N ALA A 21 109.58 83.12 14.48
CA ALA A 21 108.43 83.38 13.64
C ALA A 21 107.89 82.08 13.04
N SER A 22 108.74 81.25 12.41
CA SER A 22 108.36 79.95 11.87
C SER A 22 107.82 79.00 12.94
N GLN A 23 108.42 78.97 14.12
CA GLN A 23 107.92 78.17 15.25
C GLN A 23 106.55 78.64 15.74
N ARG A 24 106.27 79.96 15.69
CA ARG A 24 104.95 80.48 16.02
C ARG A 24 103.91 80.06 14.99
N GLU A 25 104.23 80.18 13.70
CA GLU A 25 103.36 79.77 12.60
C GLU A 25 103.05 78.27 12.63
N GLU A 26 104.06 77.42 12.85
CA GLU A 26 103.87 75.97 12.97
C GLU A 26 102.99 75.60 14.17
N LYS A 27 103.20 76.26 15.32
CA LYS A 27 102.36 76.07 16.50
C LYS A 27 100.91 76.51 16.25
N GLU A 28 100.70 77.63 15.56
CA GLU A 28 99.37 78.10 15.18
C GLU A 28 98.68 77.13 14.22
N PHE A 29 99.39 76.63 13.22
CA PHE A 29 98.89 75.59 12.31
C PHE A 29 98.49 74.32 13.06
N LEU A 30 99.36 73.82 13.94
CA LEU A 30 99.10 72.61 14.72
C LEU A 30 97.91 72.82 15.67
N MET A 31 97.80 73.99 16.29
CA MET A 31 96.65 74.35 17.12
C MET A 31 95.35 74.34 16.32
N CYS A 32 95.33 74.93 15.11
CA CYS A 32 94.18 74.87 14.21
C CYS A 32 93.81 73.43 13.83
N LYS A 33 94.80 72.59 13.49
CA LYS A 33 94.57 71.17 13.18
C LYS A 33 94.01 70.38 14.36
N PHE A 34 94.51 70.61 15.56
CA PHE A 34 93.94 70.01 16.77
C PHE A 34 92.49 70.46 17.02
N GLN A 35 92.18 71.74 16.79
CA GLN A 35 90.81 72.25 16.93
C GLN A 35 89.86 71.65 15.88
N GLU A 36 90.30 71.51 14.63
CA GLU A 36 89.56 70.81 13.58
C GLU A 36 89.27 69.35 13.96
N ALA A 37 90.31 68.64 14.41
CA ALA A 37 90.18 67.25 14.86
C ALA A 37 89.22 67.13 16.06
N ARG A 38 89.29 68.06 17.02
CA ARG A 38 88.38 68.07 18.18
C ARG A 38 86.93 68.25 17.76
N LYS A 39 86.65 69.21 16.87
CA LYS A 39 85.29 69.43 16.32
C LYS A 39 84.78 68.21 15.55
N LEU A 40 85.65 67.52 14.82
CA LEU A 40 85.29 66.29 14.12
C LEU A 40 84.91 65.18 15.11
N VAL A 41 85.69 64.97 16.16
CA VAL A 41 85.41 63.97 17.21
C VAL A 41 84.10 64.30 17.93
N GLU A 42 83.87 65.57 18.29
CA GLU A 42 82.61 66.02 18.89
C GLU A 42 81.41 65.70 17.99
N ARG A 43 81.47 66.01 16.70
CA ARG A 43 80.39 65.66 15.74
C ARG A 43 80.16 64.16 15.62
N LEU A 44 81.22 63.37 15.42
CA LEU A 44 81.13 61.91 15.33
C LEU A 44 80.57 61.28 16.61
N SER A 45 80.87 61.87 17.78
CA SER A 45 80.33 61.40 19.06
C SER A 45 78.81 61.60 19.16
N LEU A 46 78.29 62.73 18.66
CA LEU A 46 76.86 63.01 18.60
C LEU A 46 76.16 62.08 17.60
N GLU A 47 76.71 61.95 16.39
CA GLU A 47 76.18 61.03 15.38
C GLU A 47 76.13 59.58 15.88
N LYS A 48 77.18 59.13 16.59
CA LYS A 48 77.19 57.79 17.21
C LYS A 48 76.09 57.62 18.25
N LEU A 49 75.82 58.67 19.04
CA LEU A 49 74.77 58.64 20.06
C LEU A 49 73.38 58.57 19.42
N ASP A 50 73.16 59.36 18.36
CA ASP A 50 71.91 59.37 17.60
C ASP A 50 71.67 58.03 16.89
N LEU A 51 72.69 57.47 16.23
CA LEU A 51 72.62 56.14 15.61
C LEU A 51 72.33 55.06 16.66
N LYS A 52 72.91 55.16 17.86
CA LYS A 52 72.64 54.22 18.95
C LYS A 52 71.17 54.31 19.39
N ARG A 53 70.64 55.52 19.53
CA ARG A 53 69.23 55.73 19.89
C ARG A 53 68.28 55.21 18.80
N GLN A 54 68.58 55.47 17.53
CA GLN A 54 67.81 54.95 16.40
C GLN A 54 67.82 53.42 16.36
N LYS A 55 68.97 52.79 16.59
CA LYS A 55 69.09 51.33 16.68
C LYS A 55 68.24 50.76 17.83
N GLU A 56 68.28 51.38 19.01
CA GLU A 56 67.48 50.95 20.16
C GLU A 56 65.97 51.09 19.88
N GLN A 57 65.56 52.16 19.20
CA GLN A 57 64.17 52.36 18.80
C GLN A 57 63.73 51.31 17.76
N ALA A 58 64.53 51.09 16.72
CA ALA A 58 64.27 50.08 15.70
C ALA A 58 64.18 48.67 16.29
N LEU A 59 65.02 48.34 17.28
CA LEU A 59 64.94 47.06 18.01
C LEU A 59 63.61 46.90 18.74
N ARG A 60 63.13 47.95 19.44
CA ARG A 60 61.83 47.92 20.12
C ARG A 60 60.68 47.77 19.14
N GLU A 61 60.74 48.43 17.99
CA GLU A 61 59.73 48.29 16.93
C GLU A 61 59.71 46.87 16.37
N VAL A 62 60.87 46.26 16.13
CA VAL A 62 60.98 44.86 15.69
C VAL A 62 60.41 43.90 16.74
N GLU A 63 60.70 44.12 18.03
CA GLU A 63 60.14 43.31 19.13
C GLU A 63 58.61 43.44 19.24
N HIS A 64 58.08 44.65 19.01
CA HIS A 64 56.64 44.87 18.97
C HIS A 64 56.00 44.15 17.78
N LEU A 65 56.59 44.28 16.58
CA LEU A 65 56.10 43.60 15.37
C LEU A 65 56.15 42.08 15.52
N LYS A 66 57.19 41.51 16.14
CA LYS A 66 57.27 40.08 16.43
C LYS A 66 56.14 39.62 17.35
N ARG A 67 55.83 40.37 18.41
CA ARG A 67 54.70 40.06 19.30
C ARG A 67 53.37 40.12 18.56
N CYS A 68 53.16 41.15 17.75
CA CYS A 68 51.96 41.28 16.93
C CYS A 68 51.83 40.12 15.93
N GLN A 69 52.92 39.74 15.27
CA GLN A 69 52.95 38.60 14.34
C GLN A 69 52.61 37.28 15.04
N GLN A 70 53.11 37.07 16.26
CA GLN A 70 52.80 35.88 17.05
C GLN A 70 51.32 35.83 17.44
N GLN A 71 50.75 36.95 17.91
CA GLN A 71 49.32 37.04 18.21
C GLN A 71 48.47 36.72 16.97
N MET A 72 48.81 37.29 15.82
CA MET A 72 48.11 37.00 14.56
C MET A 72 48.20 35.53 14.16
N ALA A 73 49.31 34.85 14.46
CA ALA A 73 49.45 33.41 14.21
C ALA A 73 48.58 32.57 15.16
N GLU A 74 48.49 32.96 16.43
CA GLU A 74 47.62 32.33 17.42
C GLU A 74 46.14 32.52 17.07
N ASP A 75 45.73 33.73 16.72
CA ASP A 75 44.36 34.04 16.28
C ASP A 75 43.99 33.23 15.02
N LYS A 76 44.91 33.15 14.05
CA LYS A 76 44.73 32.32 12.84
C LYS A 76 44.57 30.85 13.20
N ALA A 77 45.36 30.33 14.14
CA ALA A 77 45.25 28.94 14.58
C ALA A 77 43.93 28.68 15.31
N SER A 78 43.49 29.61 16.16
CA SER A 78 42.21 29.56 16.87
C SER A 78 41.02 29.54 15.89
N VAL A 79 41.00 30.46 14.92
CA VAL A 79 39.95 30.50 13.89
C VAL A 79 39.95 29.21 13.07
N LYS A 80 41.13 28.69 12.70
CA LYS A 80 41.21 27.41 11.97
C LYS A 80 40.64 26.24 12.78
N ALA A 81 40.91 26.19 14.09
CA ALA A 81 40.35 25.18 14.98
C ALA A 81 38.83 25.31 15.10
N GLN A 82 38.30 26.53 15.23
CA GLN A 82 36.85 26.78 15.26
C GLN A 82 36.17 26.32 13.96
N VAL A 83 36.73 26.67 12.79
CA VAL A 83 36.19 26.23 11.49
C VAL A 83 36.20 24.71 11.39
N THR A 84 37.24 24.05 11.89
CA THR A 84 37.34 22.58 11.87
C THR A 84 36.28 21.94 12.78
N SER A 85 36.01 22.51 13.97
CA SER A 85 34.94 22.05 14.86
C SER A 85 33.57 22.20 14.20
N LEU A 86 33.26 23.39 13.67
CA LEU A 86 31.98 23.67 13.02
C LEU A 86 31.73 22.79 11.79
N LEU A 87 32.77 22.50 11.00
CA LEU A 87 32.67 21.56 9.89
C LEU A 87 32.35 20.14 10.37
N GLY A 88 32.96 19.70 11.47
CA GLY A 88 32.65 18.41 12.11
C GLY A 88 31.21 18.33 12.61
N GLU A 89 30.74 19.34 13.32
CA GLU A 89 29.36 19.44 13.83
C GLU A 89 28.34 19.45 12.67
N LEU A 90 28.63 20.19 11.60
CA LEU A 90 27.78 20.25 10.41
C LEU A 90 27.71 18.88 9.71
N GLN A 91 28.84 18.20 9.55
CA GLN A 91 28.89 16.86 8.94
C GLN A 91 28.13 15.83 9.79
N GLU A 92 28.25 15.89 11.11
CA GLU A 92 27.49 15.04 12.03
C GLU A 92 25.99 15.34 11.95
N SER A 93 25.61 16.62 11.90
CA SER A 93 24.22 17.05 11.71
C SER A 93 23.64 16.57 10.38
N GLN A 94 24.41 16.64 9.29
CA GLN A 94 24.00 16.13 7.98
C GLN A 94 23.80 14.61 8.02
N SER A 95 24.74 13.87 8.62
CA SER A 95 24.64 12.41 8.75
C SER A 95 23.41 11.99 9.57
N ARG A 96 23.12 12.70 10.67
CA ARG A 96 21.91 12.49 11.48
C ARG A 96 20.63 12.75 10.70
N LEU A 97 20.59 13.84 9.92
CA LEU A 97 19.43 14.18 9.09
C LEU A 97 19.20 13.13 8.00
N GLU A 98 20.25 12.66 7.33
CA GLU A 98 20.15 11.59 6.32
C GLU A 98 19.67 10.27 6.92
N ALA A 99 20.13 9.90 8.12
CA ALA A 99 19.63 8.72 8.81
C ALA A 99 18.15 8.85 9.18
N ALA A 100 17.75 9.98 9.76
CA ALA A 100 16.37 10.25 10.15
C ALA A 100 15.41 10.28 8.95
N THR A 101 15.84 10.86 7.83
CA THR A 101 15.03 10.89 6.59
C THR A 101 14.83 9.49 6.01
N LYS A 102 15.87 8.65 5.99
CA LYS A 102 15.76 7.24 5.57
C LYS A 102 14.83 6.45 6.50
N GLU A 103 14.93 6.66 7.81
CA GLU A 103 14.06 6.02 8.79
C GLU A 103 12.59 6.43 8.61
N CYS A 104 12.32 7.73 8.45
CA CYS A 104 10.98 8.23 8.15
C CYS A 104 10.39 7.58 6.88
N GLN A 105 11.17 7.50 5.79
CA GLN A 105 10.73 6.83 4.56
C GLN A 105 10.41 5.35 4.78
N ALA A 106 11.24 4.64 5.54
CA ALA A 106 11.00 3.24 5.88
C ALA A 106 9.73 3.06 6.72
N LEU A 107 9.52 3.91 7.73
CA LEU A 107 8.32 3.90 8.56
C LEU A 107 7.05 4.25 7.76
N GLU A 108 7.13 5.21 6.84
CA GLU A 108 6.01 5.51 5.93
C GLU A 108 5.69 4.33 5.01
N GLY A 109 6.70 3.65 4.47
CA GLY A 109 6.53 2.42 3.70
C GLY A 109 5.82 1.33 4.50
N ARG A 110 6.27 1.10 5.74
CA ARG A 110 5.63 0.15 6.67
C ARG A 110 4.19 0.55 7.00
N ARG A 111 3.92 1.84 7.22
CA ARG A 111 2.57 2.35 7.47
C ARG A 111 1.63 2.07 6.29
N LYS A 112 2.07 2.35 5.07
CA LYS A 112 1.29 2.10 3.84
C LYS A 112 0.99 0.61 3.67
N LEU A 113 1.98 -0.26 3.90
CA LEU A 113 1.79 -1.72 3.85
C LEU A 113 0.79 -2.20 4.90
N ALA A 114 0.90 -1.72 6.14
CA ALA A 114 -0.05 -2.06 7.20
C ALA A 114 -1.47 -1.59 6.88
N GLN A 115 -1.62 -0.37 6.34
CA GLN A 115 -2.92 0.15 5.88
C GLN A 115 -3.51 -0.72 4.77
N LEU A 116 -2.71 -1.12 3.78
CA LEU A 116 -3.16 -2.00 2.71
C LEU A 116 -3.57 -3.37 3.24
N GLN A 117 -2.80 -3.93 4.17
CA GLN A 117 -3.11 -5.21 4.82
C GLN A 117 -4.45 -5.17 5.58
N VAL A 118 -4.72 -4.07 6.30
CA VAL A 118 -6.00 -3.85 6.99
C VAL A 118 -7.14 -3.73 5.99
N ALA A 119 -6.98 -2.94 4.92
CA ALA A 119 -7.99 -2.79 3.88
C ALA A 119 -8.31 -4.14 3.19
N TYR A 120 -7.29 -4.95 2.92
CA TYR A 120 -7.47 -6.27 2.34
C TYR A 120 -8.24 -7.22 3.28
N HIS A 121 -7.87 -7.25 4.57
CA HIS A 121 -8.61 -8.03 5.58
C HIS A 121 -10.07 -7.59 5.66
N GLN A 122 -10.32 -6.28 5.62
CA GLN A 122 -11.67 -5.72 5.68
C GLN A 122 -12.52 -6.18 4.48
N LEU A 123 -11.99 -6.04 3.26
CA LEU A 123 -12.68 -6.48 2.04
C LEU A 123 -12.97 -7.98 2.05
N PHE A 124 -12.01 -8.79 2.53
CA PHE A 124 -12.20 -10.22 2.64
C PHE A 124 -13.33 -10.59 3.62
N GLN A 125 -13.36 -9.93 4.80
CA GLN A 125 -14.43 -10.12 5.77
C GLN A 125 -15.80 -9.69 5.24
N GLU A 126 -15.88 -8.55 4.54
CA GLU A 126 -17.10 -8.06 3.91
C GLU A 126 -17.61 -9.04 2.85
N TYR A 127 -16.71 -9.59 2.03
CA TYR A 127 -17.03 -10.60 1.04
C TYR A 127 -17.58 -11.89 1.67
N ASP A 128 -16.90 -12.43 2.69
CA ASP A 128 -17.34 -13.61 3.42
C ASP A 128 -18.72 -13.40 4.07
N ASN A 129 -18.93 -12.24 4.69
CA ASN A 129 -20.21 -11.89 5.30
C ASN A 129 -21.31 -11.76 4.25
N HIS A 130 -21.01 -11.16 3.09
CA HIS A 130 -21.95 -11.06 1.98
C HIS A 130 -22.36 -12.43 1.45
N ILE A 131 -21.40 -13.35 1.25
CA ILE A 131 -21.71 -14.72 0.84
C ILE A 131 -22.58 -15.40 1.88
N LYS A 132 -22.19 -15.37 3.17
CA LYS A 132 -22.97 -15.99 4.25
C LYS A 132 -24.40 -15.44 4.30
N SER A 133 -24.56 -14.13 4.21
CA SER A 133 -25.87 -13.48 4.20
C SER A 133 -26.71 -13.87 2.99
N SER A 134 -26.09 -13.95 1.80
CA SER A 134 -26.77 -14.37 0.56
C SER A 134 -27.25 -15.82 0.66
N VAL A 135 -26.38 -16.74 1.09
CA VAL A 135 -26.71 -18.17 1.24
C VAL A 135 -27.83 -18.36 2.26
N VAL A 136 -27.69 -17.81 3.47
CA VAL A 136 -28.72 -17.89 4.52
C VAL A 136 -30.04 -17.26 4.06
N GLY A 137 -29.99 -16.15 3.33
CA GLY A 137 -31.17 -15.52 2.74
C GLY A 137 -31.86 -16.44 1.72
N SER A 138 -31.09 -17.14 0.89
CA SER A 138 -31.61 -18.07 -0.11
C SER A 138 -32.23 -19.33 0.54
N GLU A 139 -31.59 -19.86 1.59
CA GLU A 139 -32.09 -21.00 2.36
C GLU A 139 -33.39 -20.66 3.10
N ARG A 140 -33.46 -19.46 3.69
CA ARG A 140 -34.68 -18.98 4.35
C ARG A 140 -35.84 -18.87 3.34
N LYS A 141 -35.61 -18.27 2.16
CA LYS A 141 -36.62 -18.21 1.09
C LYS A 141 -37.09 -19.61 0.68
N ARG A 142 -36.17 -20.56 0.52
CA ARG A 142 -36.50 -21.95 0.17
C ARG A 142 -37.34 -22.61 1.27
N ALA A 143 -37.00 -22.42 2.54
CA ALA A 143 -37.77 -22.93 3.68
C ALA A 143 -39.20 -22.34 3.73
N ASP A 144 -39.35 -21.06 3.42
CA ASP A 144 -40.66 -20.40 3.36
C ASP A 144 -41.53 -20.95 2.24
N ILE A 145 -40.97 -21.22 1.06
CA ILE A 145 -41.68 -21.87 -0.05
C ILE A 145 -42.15 -23.26 0.35
N TYR A 146 -41.27 -24.11 0.89
CA TYR A 146 -41.67 -25.45 1.33
C TYR A 146 -42.76 -25.42 2.41
N LYS A 147 -42.71 -24.45 3.32
CA LYS A 147 -43.75 -24.26 4.33
C LYS A 147 -45.09 -23.87 3.69
N ALA A 148 -45.08 -22.96 2.71
CA ALA A 148 -46.28 -22.57 1.98
C ALA A 148 -46.86 -23.74 1.18
N ASP A 149 -46.02 -24.50 0.47
CA ASP A 149 -46.43 -25.69 -0.30
C ASP A 149 -47.04 -26.76 0.60
N PHE A 150 -46.43 -27.02 1.76
CA PHE A 150 -46.97 -27.97 2.73
C PHE A 150 -48.36 -27.56 3.25
N GLN A 151 -48.56 -26.26 3.53
CA GLN A 151 -49.85 -25.74 3.96
C GLN A 151 -50.90 -25.83 2.85
N ALA A 152 -50.54 -25.52 1.61
CA ALA A 152 -51.42 -25.64 0.46
C ALA A 152 -51.84 -27.10 0.21
N GLU A 153 -50.89 -28.04 0.26
CA GLU A 153 -51.15 -29.49 0.14
C GLU A 153 -52.08 -29.99 1.26
N ARG A 154 -51.84 -29.56 2.50
CA ARG A 154 -52.72 -29.89 3.62
C ARG A 154 -54.15 -29.41 3.40
N GLN A 155 -54.33 -28.15 3.00
CA GLN A 155 -55.66 -27.59 2.72
C GLN A 155 -56.35 -28.31 1.55
N ALA A 156 -55.59 -28.69 0.52
CA ALA A 156 -56.12 -29.48 -0.59
C ALA A 156 -56.59 -30.87 -0.13
N ARG A 157 -55.84 -31.53 0.76
CA ARG A 157 -56.22 -32.81 1.36
C ARG A 157 -57.44 -32.71 2.27
N GLU A 158 -57.54 -31.68 3.10
CA GLU A 158 -58.71 -31.45 3.95
C GLU A 158 -59.97 -31.29 3.08
N LYS A 159 -59.93 -30.47 2.02
CA LYS A 159 -61.03 -30.33 1.05
C LYS A 159 -61.35 -31.64 0.31
N LEU A 160 -60.34 -32.44 -0.02
CA LEU A 160 -60.55 -33.73 -0.67
C LEU A 160 -61.22 -34.73 0.29
N ALA A 161 -60.82 -34.72 1.56
CA ALA A 161 -61.44 -35.53 2.61
C ALA A 161 -62.90 -35.14 2.83
N GLU A 162 -63.21 -33.84 2.91
CA GLU A 162 -64.60 -33.34 3.00
C GLU A 162 -65.46 -33.82 1.83
N LYS A 163 -64.94 -33.72 0.59
CA LYS A 163 -65.66 -34.24 -0.60
C LYS A 163 -65.84 -35.75 -0.56
N LYS A 164 -64.83 -36.48 -0.07
CA LYS A 164 -64.89 -37.94 0.07
C LYS A 164 -65.99 -38.34 1.06
N GLU A 165 -66.05 -37.71 2.24
CA GLU A 165 -67.10 -37.95 3.24
C GLU A 165 -68.50 -37.63 2.67
N LEU A 166 -68.67 -36.49 1.98
CA LEU A 166 -69.95 -36.15 1.34
C LEU A 166 -70.39 -37.19 0.29
N LEU A 167 -69.48 -37.64 -0.56
CA LEU A 167 -69.78 -38.67 -1.56
C LEU A 167 -70.08 -40.02 -0.90
N GLN A 168 -69.39 -40.36 0.19
CA GLN A 168 -69.64 -41.55 1.00
C GLN A 168 -71.07 -41.52 1.59
N GLU A 169 -71.48 -40.40 2.19
CA GLU A 169 -72.83 -40.21 2.71
C GLU A 169 -73.90 -40.30 1.60
N GLN A 170 -73.64 -39.71 0.43
CA GLN A 170 -74.53 -39.81 -0.73
C GLN A 170 -74.67 -41.26 -1.23
N LEU A 171 -73.57 -42.01 -1.27
CA LEU A 171 -73.60 -43.43 -1.62
C LEU A 171 -74.42 -44.24 -0.61
N GLU A 172 -74.23 -44.00 0.69
CA GLU A 172 -75.00 -44.66 1.74
C GLU A 172 -76.49 -44.31 1.67
N GLN A 173 -76.83 -43.04 1.39
CA GLN A 173 -78.20 -42.59 1.16
C GLN A 173 -78.83 -43.31 -0.04
N LEU A 174 -78.12 -43.34 -1.17
CA LEU A 174 -78.60 -43.99 -2.38
C LEU A 174 -78.75 -45.50 -2.20
N GLN A 175 -77.83 -46.15 -1.49
CA GLN A 175 -77.95 -47.56 -1.11
C GLN A 175 -79.16 -47.82 -0.21
N ARG A 176 -79.42 -46.93 0.76
CA ARG A 176 -80.62 -46.99 1.63
C ARG A 176 -81.90 -46.82 0.81
N GLU A 177 -81.94 -45.87 -0.12
CA GLU A 177 -83.07 -45.65 -1.03
C GLU A 177 -83.29 -46.82 -1.99
N TYR A 178 -82.24 -47.33 -2.62
CA TYR A 178 -82.29 -48.52 -3.46
C TYR A 178 -82.84 -49.73 -2.69
N SER A 179 -82.38 -49.95 -1.45
CA SER A 179 -82.87 -51.04 -0.61
C SER A 179 -84.36 -50.87 -0.27
N LYS A 180 -84.81 -49.64 0.04
CA LYS A 180 -86.23 -49.32 0.26
C LYS A 180 -87.07 -49.54 -1.01
N LEU A 181 -86.60 -49.06 -2.16
CA LEU A 181 -87.29 -49.21 -3.45
C LEU A 181 -87.38 -50.69 -3.83
N LYS A 182 -86.29 -51.45 -3.66
CA LYS A 182 -86.24 -52.90 -3.87
C LYS A 182 -87.25 -53.63 -2.98
N ALA A 183 -87.34 -53.28 -1.70
CA ALA A 183 -88.35 -53.82 -0.79
C ALA A 183 -89.79 -53.44 -1.23
N SER A 184 -90.01 -52.20 -1.67
CA SER A 184 -91.31 -51.75 -2.20
C SER A 184 -91.70 -52.44 -3.50
N CYS A 185 -90.76 -52.70 -4.42
CA CYS A 185 -91.00 -53.48 -5.63
C CYS A 185 -91.29 -54.95 -5.30
N GLN A 186 -90.60 -55.53 -4.31
CA GLN A 186 -90.90 -56.87 -3.81
C GLN A 186 -92.29 -56.94 -3.15
N GLU A 187 -92.68 -55.93 -2.39
CA GLU A 187 -94.00 -55.82 -1.77
C GLU A 187 -95.10 -55.59 -2.83
N SER A 188 -94.84 -54.73 -3.82
CA SER A 188 -95.74 -54.54 -4.97
C SER A 188 -95.87 -55.81 -5.80
N ALA A 189 -94.78 -56.57 -6.00
CA ALA A 189 -94.81 -57.87 -6.67
C ALA A 189 -95.59 -58.92 -5.85
N ARG A 190 -95.50 -58.90 -4.52
CA ARG A 190 -96.32 -59.74 -3.63
C ARG A 190 -97.81 -59.37 -3.69
N ILE A 191 -98.13 -58.08 -3.72
CA ILE A 191 -99.51 -57.58 -3.89
C ILE A 191 -100.05 -57.92 -5.29
N GLU A 192 -99.22 -57.80 -6.33
CA GLU A 192 -99.58 -58.18 -7.71
C GLU A 192 -99.75 -59.70 -7.86
N ASP A 193 -98.94 -60.51 -7.17
CA ASP A 193 -99.08 -61.97 -7.08
C ASP A 193 -100.34 -62.39 -6.29
N MET A 194 -100.71 -61.65 -5.24
CA MET A 194 -102.02 -61.80 -4.56
C MET A 194 -103.19 -61.40 -5.48
N ARG A 195 -103.04 -60.40 -6.35
CA ARG A 195 -104.06 -59.98 -7.34
C ARG A 195 -104.19 -60.97 -8.50
N LYS A 196 -103.09 -61.60 -8.93
CA LYS A 196 -103.08 -62.61 -10.01
C LYS A 196 -103.70 -63.95 -9.60
N ARG A 197 -103.91 -64.21 -8.31
CA ARG A 197 -104.63 -65.40 -7.81
C ARG A 197 -106.16 -65.33 -7.88
N HIS A 198 -106.75 -64.29 -8.50
CA HIS A 198 -108.21 -64.14 -8.66
C HIS A 198 -108.68 -63.83 -10.09
N VAL A 199 -107.90 -64.22 -11.10
CA VAL A 199 -108.34 -64.52 -12.47
C VAL A 199 -107.36 -65.55 -13.01
N GLU A 200 -107.76 -66.81 -13.04
CA GLU A 200 -106.99 -67.93 -13.59
C GLU A 200 -107.73 -68.48 -14.82
N VAL A 201 -106.99 -68.93 -15.84
CA VAL A 201 -107.30 -69.89 -16.94
C VAL A 201 -106.48 -69.49 -18.19
N SER A 202 -105.32 -70.14 -18.41
CA SER A 202 -105.04 -71.20 -19.43
C SER A 202 -104.82 -70.63 -20.85
N GLN A 203 -103.84 -71.02 -21.69
CA GLN A 203 -103.43 -72.37 -22.11
C GLN A 203 -102.12 -72.31 -22.98
N ALA A 204 -101.48 -73.46 -23.19
CA ALA A 204 -100.30 -73.77 -24.04
C ALA A 204 -100.58 -73.61 -25.57
N PRO A 205 -99.74 -74.03 -26.58
CA PRO A 205 -98.35 -74.58 -26.63
C PRO A 205 -97.41 -74.10 -27.80
N LEU A 206 -96.08 -74.18 -27.59
CA LEU A 206 -94.91 -74.44 -28.51
C LEU A 206 -94.80 -73.77 -29.94
N PRO A 207 -93.73 -74.03 -30.75
CA PRO A 207 -92.56 -73.20 -31.12
C PRO A 207 -92.62 -72.74 -32.64
N PRO A 208 -91.63 -72.09 -33.35
CA PRO A 208 -90.18 -72.35 -33.48
C PRO A 208 -89.24 -71.10 -33.67
N ALA A 209 -87.95 -71.36 -33.89
CA ALA A 209 -86.81 -70.44 -34.17
C ALA A 209 -86.86 -69.83 -35.61
N PRO A 210 -85.87 -69.06 -36.17
CA PRO A 210 -84.51 -68.71 -35.70
C PRO A 210 -84.05 -67.26 -36.07
N ALA A 211 -82.71 -67.04 -36.06
CA ALA A 211 -81.89 -66.04 -36.77
C ALA A 211 -81.54 -64.74 -36.03
N TYR A 212 -80.29 -64.64 -35.54
CA TYR A 212 -79.13 -63.94 -36.16
C TYR A 212 -79.22 -62.41 -35.89
N LEU A 213 -78.24 -61.71 -35.33
CA LEU A 213 -76.83 -61.56 -35.72
C LEU A 213 -76.07 -61.06 -34.48
N SER A 214 -75.07 -61.79 -33.99
CA SER A 214 -73.64 -61.67 -34.35
C SER A 214 -72.86 -60.74 -33.41
N SER A 215 -72.07 -61.39 -32.54
CA SER A 215 -70.72 -61.02 -32.10
C SER A 215 -69.78 -60.78 -33.31
N PRO A 216 -68.44 -60.92 -33.26
CA PRO A 216 -67.43 -60.92 -32.16
C PRO A 216 -66.20 -60.05 -32.58
N LEU A 217 -65.13 -59.88 -31.80
CA LEU A 217 -63.88 -60.69 -31.72
C LEU A 217 -62.87 -59.72 -31.05
N ALA A 218 -62.06 -60.03 -30.03
CA ALA A 218 -61.11 -61.12 -29.78
C ALA A 218 -59.88 -61.17 -30.70
N LEU A 219 -58.72 -60.83 -30.09
CA LEU A 219 -57.34 -61.27 -30.34
C LEU A 219 -56.58 -60.68 -31.56
N PRO A 220 -55.23 -60.84 -31.67
CA PRO A 220 -54.19 -61.16 -30.68
C PRO A 220 -52.86 -60.36 -30.83
N SER A 221 -52.02 -60.43 -29.78
CA SER A 221 -50.56 -60.69 -29.78
C SER A 221 -49.66 -60.11 -30.90
N GLN A 222 -48.63 -59.32 -30.54
CA GLN A 222 -47.22 -59.74 -30.58
C GLN A 222 -46.20 -58.62 -30.33
N ARG A 223 -45.11 -59.01 -29.63
CA ARG A 223 -43.75 -58.43 -29.57
C ARG A 223 -43.60 -57.08 -28.85
N ARG A 224 -42.91 -57.02 -27.70
CA ARG A 224 -41.45 -57.20 -27.45
C ARG A 224 -40.61 -56.05 -28.04
N SER A 225 -40.49 -55.00 -27.21
CA SER A 225 -39.31 -54.14 -26.97
C SER A 225 -38.84 -53.19 -28.09
N PRO A 226 -38.07 -52.12 -27.81
CA PRO A 226 -37.58 -51.65 -26.51
C PRO A 226 -38.06 -50.23 -26.14
N GLU A 227 -37.88 -49.91 -24.86
CA GLU A 227 -37.56 -48.58 -24.33
C GLU A 227 -36.94 -47.67 -25.42
N GLU A 228 -37.69 -46.70 -25.92
CA GLU A 228 -37.10 -45.62 -26.72
C GLU A 228 -36.21 -44.80 -25.79
N PRO A 229 -34.89 -44.70 -26.04
CA PRO A 229 -34.06 -43.78 -25.31
C PRO A 229 -34.58 -42.37 -25.60
N PRO A 230 -34.56 -41.44 -24.63
CA PRO A 230 -34.80 -40.04 -24.94
C PRO A 230 -33.87 -39.63 -26.08
N ASP A 231 -34.39 -38.94 -27.09
CA ASP A 231 -33.57 -38.28 -28.10
C ASP A 231 -32.70 -37.24 -27.38
N PHE A 232 -31.50 -37.64 -26.98
CA PHE A 232 -30.52 -36.77 -26.37
C PHE A 232 -29.80 -36.02 -27.48
N CYS A 233 -30.47 -35.00 -28.01
CA CYS A 233 -29.94 -34.15 -29.05
C CYS A 233 -29.48 -32.81 -28.48
N CYS A 234 -28.28 -32.38 -28.89
CA CYS A 234 -27.78 -31.05 -28.54
C CYS A 234 -28.60 -29.99 -29.30
N PRO A 235 -29.26 -29.03 -28.63
CA PRO A 235 -30.13 -28.06 -29.29
C PRO A 235 -29.37 -27.05 -30.18
N LYS A 236 -28.04 -26.94 -30.04
CA LYS A 236 -27.20 -25.99 -30.82
C LYS A 236 -26.77 -26.57 -32.18
N CYS A 237 -26.44 -27.87 -32.22
CA CYS A 237 -25.86 -28.51 -33.42
C CYS A 237 -26.58 -29.80 -33.87
N GLN A 238 -27.64 -30.19 -33.16
CA GLN A 238 -28.47 -31.38 -33.44
C GLN A 238 -27.69 -32.71 -33.43
N TYR A 239 -26.54 -32.76 -32.76
CA TYR A 239 -25.79 -33.99 -32.51
C TYR A 239 -26.60 -34.94 -31.60
N GLN A 240 -26.83 -36.18 -32.05
CA GLN A 240 -27.50 -37.23 -31.29
C GLN A 240 -26.47 -38.03 -30.47
N ALA A 241 -26.63 -37.98 -29.15
CA ALA A 241 -25.84 -38.77 -28.21
C ALA A 241 -26.61 -40.04 -27.79
N PRO A 242 -25.92 -41.18 -27.58
CA PRO A 242 -26.55 -42.45 -27.23
C PRO A 242 -27.06 -42.51 -25.77
N ASP A 243 -26.60 -41.62 -24.88
CA ASP A 243 -27.00 -41.51 -23.48
C ASP A 243 -26.81 -40.08 -22.93
N MET A 244 -27.36 -39.82 -21.74
CA MET A 244 -27.43 -38.50 -21.11
C MET A 244 -26.05 -37.95 -20.70
N ASP A 245 -25.15 -38.82 -20.21
CA ASP A 245 -23.81 -38.43 -19.77
C ASP A 245 -22.94 -37.97 -20.95
N THR A 246 -23.06 -38.67 -22.09
CA THR A 246 -22.39 -38.30 -23.35
C THR A 246 -22.93 -36.98 -23.91
N LEU A 247 -24.25 -36.73 -23.79
CA LEU A 247 -24.83 -35.44 -24.15
C LEU A 247 -24.32 -34.32 -23.24
N GLN A 248 -24.19 -34.57 -21.94
CA GLN A 248 -23.81 -33.56 -20.96
C GLN A 248 -22.34 -33.10 -21.14
N ILE A 249 -21.44 -34.03 -21.50
CA ILE A 249 -20.05 -33.70 -21.88
C ILE A 249 -20.05 -32.88 -23.18
N HIS A 250 -20.78 -33.33 -24.21
CA HIS A 250 -20.86 -32.64 -25.48
C HIS A 250 -21.43 -31.22 -25.36
N VAL A 251 -22.50 -31.02 -24.60
CA VAL A 251 -23.11 -29.70 -24.37
C VAL A 251 -22.15 -28.75 -23.66
N MET A 252 -21.29 -29.27 -22.76
CA MET A 252 -20.29 -28.47 -22.05
C MET A 252 -19.18 -27.96 -22.99
N GLU A 253 -18.80 -28.73 -24.00
CA GLU A 253 -17.83 -28.32 -25.03
C GLU A 253 -18.47 -27.54 -26.20
N CYS A 254 -19.75 -27.78 -26.48
CA CYS A 254 -20.45 -27.17 -27.61
C CYS A 254 -21.04 -25.79 -27.29
N ILE A 255 -21.10 -25.36 -26.02
CA ILE A 255 -21.62 -24.05 -25.59
C ILE A 255 -20.57 -22.92 -25.70
N GLU A 256 -19.27 -23.22 -25.75
CA GLU A 256 -18.25 -22.26 -26.19
C GLU A 256 -18.43 -21.88 -27.68
#